data_AF-A0A937R6P1-F1
#
_entry.id   AF-A0A937R6P1-F1
#
_cell.length_a   1.000
_cell.length_b   1.000
_cell.length_c   1.000
_cell.angle_alpha   90.00
_cell.angle_beta   90.00
_cell.angle_gamma   90.00
#
_symmetry.space_group_name_H-M   'P 1'
#
loop_
_entity.id
_entity.type
_entity.pdbx_description
1 polymer ?
#
loop_
_entity_poly.entity_id
_entity_poly.type
_entity_poly.pdbx_seq_one_letter_code
_entity_poly.pdbx_strand_id
1 'polypeptide(L)'
;MEVHPCLKLVPEMPGDLFQRLKEDVSGLGVINPIVLLEGKILDGRARYRACQELGIECPVRSVENMSPSDCVRSMNVYRRHLSEDQQVEIRQQLIEIRY
;
A
#
# COMPACT_ATOMS: atom_id res chain seq x y z
N MET A 1 -5.63 12.11 2.59
CA MET A 1 -5.33 11.82 1.17
C MET A 1 -6.24 10.70 0.70
N GLU A 2 -6.64 10.71 -0.57
CA GLU A 2 -7.44 9.64 -1.16
C GLU A 2 -6.58 8.40 -1.48
N VAL A 3 -7.18 7.22 -1.37
CA VAL A 3 -6.55 5.94 -1.72
C VAL A 3 -6.85 5.61 -3.18
N HIS A 4 -5.83 5.24 -3.95
CA HIS A 4 -5.98 4.86 -5.35
C HIS A 4 -6.90 3.63 -5.46
N PRO A 5 -7.83 3.58 -6.44
CA PRO A 5 -8.81 2.48 -6.56
C PRO A 5 -8.20 1.08 -6.56
N CYS A 6 -6.97 0.92 -7.07
CA CYS A 6 -6.28 -0.37 -7.10
C CYS A 6 -6.02 -0.95 -5.69
N LEU A 7 -5.82 -0.11 -4.66
CA LEU A 7 -5.64 -0.56 -3.28
C LEU A 7 -6.93 -1.11 -2.64
N LYS A 8 -8.09 -1.00 -3.31
CA LYS A 8 -9.34 -1.64 -2.85
C LYS A 8 -9.23 -3.17 -2.83
N LEU A 9 -8.37 -3.74 -3.69
CA LEU A 9 -8.13 -5.18 -3.76
C LEU A 9 -7.12 -5.66 -2.70
N VAL A 10 -6.46 -4.74 -2.00
CA VAL A 10 -5.48 -5.08 -0.97
C VAL A 10 -6.17 -5.05 0.39
N PRO A 11 -6.19 -6.17 1.13
CA PRO A 11 -6.81 -6.21 2.45
C PRO A 11 -6.14 -5.22 3.41
N GLU A 12 -6.88 -4.79 4.42
CA GLU A 12 -6.30 -3.99 5.49
C GLU A 12 -5.25 -4.78 6.26
N MET A 13 -4.26 -4.08 6.80
CA MET A 13 -3.28 -4.71 7.68
C MET A 13 -3.97 -5.13 8.98
N PRO A 14 -3.79 -6.38 9.45
CA PRO A 14 -4.28 -6.82 10.75
C PRO A 14 -3.87 -5.87 11.88
N GLY A 15 -4.73 -5.68 12.88
CA GLY A 15 -4.56 -4.66 13.91
C GLY A 15 -3.30 -4.83 14.77
N ASP A 16 -2.89 -6.07 15.04
CA ASP A 16 -1.66 -6.41 15.75
C ASP A 16 -0.41 -6.03 14.96
N LEU A 17 -0.38 -6.32 13.66
CA LEU A 17 0.70 -5.92 12.76
C LEU A 17 0.72 -4.40 12.55
N PHE A 18 -0.45 -3.76 12.50
CA PHE A 18 -0.56 -2.31 12.40
C PHE A 18 -0.02 -1.61 13.66
N GLN A 19 -0.28 -2.15 14.84
CA GLN A 19 0.22 -1.59 16.09
C GLN A 19 1.76 -1.65 16.15
N ARG A 20 2.36 -2.77 15.73
CA ARG A 20 3.83 -2.89 15.57
C ARG A 20 4.38 -1.89 14.55
N LEU A 21 3.72 -1.75 13.39
CA LEU A 21 4.12 -0.76 12.39
C LEU A 21 4.06 0.66 12.96
N LYS A 22 3.06 0.97 13.79
CA LYS A 22 2.92 2.28 14.42
C LYS A 22 4.05 2.54 15.43
N GLU A 23 4.44 1.53 16.21
CA GLU A 23 5.59 1.63 17.11
C GLU A 23 6.89 1.87 16.34
N ASP A 24 7.12 1.14 15.25
CA ASP A 24 8.27 1.36 14.37
C ASP A 24 8.29 2.76 13.79
N VAL A 25 7.15 3.25 13.29
CA VAL A 25 7.00 4.60 12.74
C VAL A 25 7.20 5.67 13.81
N SER A 26 6.77 5.44 15.05
CA SER A 26 6.98 6.36 16.16
C SER A 26 8.44 6.42 16.60
N GLY A 27 9.17 5.31 16.56
CA GLY A 27 10.57 5.23 17.02
C GLY A 27 11.60 5.59 15.96
N LEU A 28 11.37 5.16 14.71
CA LEU A 28 12.32 5.29 13.60
C LEU A 28 11.87 6.30 12.54
N GLY A 29 10.63 6.78 12.63
CA GLY A 29 9.98 7.50 11.54
C GLY A 29 9.59 6.59 10.38
N VAL A 30 9.09 7.17 9.31
CA VAL A 30 8.78 6.44 8.08
C VAL A 30 10.04 6.28 7.25
N ILE A 31 10.64 5.08 7.31
CA ILE A 31 11.83 4.75 6.51
C ILE A 31 11.49 4.67 5.02
N ASN A 32 10.33 4.09 4.69
CA ASN A 32 9.89 3.90 3.31
C ASN A 32 8.74 4.87 2.98
N PRO A 33 8.97 5.89 2.13
CA PRO A 33 7.94 6.84 1.74
C PRO A 33 6.67 6.17 1.22
N ILE A 34 5.54 6.85 1.39
CA ILE A 34 4.30 6.46 0.71
C ILE A 34 4.41 6.82 -0.76
N VAL A 35 3.82 6.02 -1.62
CA VAL A 35 3.84 6.27 -3.06
C VAL A 35 2.52 6.89 -3.46
N LEU A 36 2.56 8.01 -4.19
CA LEU A 36 1.38 8.61 -4.80
C LEU A 36 1.40 8.44 -6.31
N LEU A 37 0.25 8.12 -6.90
CA LEU A 37 -0.01 8.19 -8.32
C LEU A 37 -1.16 9.17 -8.53
N GLU A 38 -0.94 10.23 -9.31
CA GLU A 38 -1.95 11.27 -9.56
C GLU A 38 -2.55 11.86 -8.26
N GLY A 39 -1.70 12.07 -7.25
CA GLY A 39 -2.12 12.61 -5.94
C GLY A 39 -2.86 11.63 -5.03
N LYS A 40 -3.05 10.37 -5.45
CA LYS A 40 -3.71 9.32 -4.68
C LYS A 40 -2.70 8.30 -4.16
N ILE A 41 -2.92 7.78 -2.95
CA ILE A 41 -2.03 6.80 -2.33
C ILE A 41 -2.07 5.51 -3.15
N LEU A 42 -0.92 5.11 -3.68
CA LEU A 42 -0.70 3.89 -4.45
C LEU A 42 -0.12 2.76 -3.59
N ASP A 43 0.81 3.10 -2.68
CA ASP A 43 1.35 2.17 -1.68
C ASP A 43 1.61 2.89 -0.36
N GLY A 44 1.57 2.13 0.73
CA GLY A 44 1.88 2.63 2.06
C GLY A 44 0.66 3.17 2.82
N ARG A 45 -0.56 2.74 2.46
CA ARG A 45 -1.82 3.09 3.17
C ARG A 45 -1.69 2.95 4.69
N ALA A 46 -1.12 1.85 5.17
CA ALA A 46 -0.91 1.62 6.61
C ALA A 46 0.11 2.60 7.22
N ARG A 47 1.20 2.93 6.51
CA ARG A 47 2.19 3.92 6.97
C ARG A 47 1.59 5.32 7.03
N TYR A 48 0.81 5.70 6.02
CA TYR A 48 0.07 6.95 6.02
C TYR A 48 -0.88 7.03 7.22
N ARG A 49 -1.68 5.98 7.46
CA ARG A 49 -2.59 5.91 8.61
C ARG A 49 -1.83 6.01 9.95
N ALA A 50 -0.72 5.30 10.10
CA ALA A 50 0.11 5.38 11.30
C ALA A 50 0.64 6.82 11.54
N CYS A 51 1.09 7.50 10.49
CA CYS A 51 1.54 8.89 10.60
C CYS A 51 0.41 9.84 11.01
N GLN A 52 -0.80 9.63 10.48
CA GLN A 52 -1.98 10.40 10.86
C GLN A 52 -2.35 10.17 12.34
N GLU A 53 -2.33 8.92 12.81
CA GLU A 53 -2.59 8.61 14.23
C GLU A 53 -1.51 9.17 15.18
N LEU A 54 -0.26 9.26 14.72
CA LEU A 54 0.86 9.80 15.49
C LEU A 54 1.02 11.33 15.36
N GLY A 55 0.26 11.98 14.46
CA GLY A 55 0.38 13.41 14.21
C GLY A 55 1.71 13.85 13.57
N ILE A 56 2.38 12.95 12.84
CA ILE A 56 3.67 13.23 12.17
C ILE A 56 3.50 13.37 10.65
N GLU A 57 4.43 14.07 10.01
CA GLU A 57 4.47 14.14 8.54
C GLU A 57 4.91 12.80 7.94
N CYS A 58 4.18 12.37 6.91
CA CYS A 58 4.49 11.15 6.17
C CYS A 58 5.30 11.51 4.92
N PRO A 59 6.53 11.00 4.72
CA PRO A 59 7.32 11.26 3.53
C PRO A 59 6.63 10.64 2.31
N VAL A 60 6.65 11.39 1.21
CA VAL A 60 5.89 11.09 0.00
C VAL A 60 6.81 10.97 -1.20
N ARG A 61 6.56 9.96 -2.03
CA ARG A 61 7.16 9.82 -3.36
C ARG A 61 6.05 9.80 -4.42
N SER A 62 5.95 10.85 -5.21
CA SER A 62 5.04 10.88 -6.35
C SER A 62 5.65 10.16 -7.55
N VAL A 63 4.83 9.38 -8.24
CA VAL A 63 5.16 8.76 -9.52
C VAL A 63 4.14 9.23 -10.56
N GLU A 64 4.65 9.58 -11.74
CA GLU A 64 3.85 9.97 -12.88
C GLU A 64 3.90 8.88 -13.95
N ASN A 65 2.85 8.74 -14.75
CA ASN A 65 2.81 7.83 -15.90
C ASN A 65 3.03 6.35 -15.58
N MET A 66 2.44 5.84 -14.49
CA MET A 66 2.51 4.42 -14.15
C MET A 66 1.36 3.64 -14.81
N SER A 67 1.68 2.55 -15.52
CA SER A 67 0.65 1.69 -16.13
C SER A 67 -0.18 0.95 -15.07
N PRO A 68 -1.42 0.51 -15.36
CA PRO A 68 -2.20 -0.31 -14.43
C PRO A 68 -1.46 -1.58 -13.98
N SER A 69 -0.67 -2.21 -14.87
CA SER A 69 0.20 -3.35 -14.54
C SER A 69 1.33 -3.00 -13.59
N ASP A 70 1.94 -1.81 -13.72
CA ASP A 70 2.98 -1.36 -12.81
C ASP A 70 2.41 -0.95 -11.45
N CYS A 71 1.20 -0.39 -11.44
CA CYS A 71 0.43 -0.17 -10.22
C CYS A 71 0.26 -1.48 -9.46
N VAL A 72 -0.24 -2.54 -10.12
CA VAL A 72 -0.37 -3.89 -9.54
C VAL A 72 0.94 -4.43 -9.00
N ARG A 73 2.04 -4.33 -9.77
CA ARG A 73 3.37 -4.75 -9.32
C ARG A 73 3.85 -3.96 -8.10
N SER A 74 3.51 -2.67 -8.05
CA SER A 74 3.83 -1.77 -6.94
C SER A 74 2.97 -2.02 -5.69
N MET A 75 1.80 -2.67 -5.80
CA MET A 75 0.86 -2.92 -4.70
C MET A 75 1.37 -3.91 -3.63
N ASN A 76 2.67 -4.23 -3.57
CA ASN A 76 3.22 -5.22 -2.64
C ASN A 76 2.59 -6.63 -2.76
N VAL A 77 1.79 -6.92 -3.79
CA VAL A 77 1.29 -8.29 -4.11
C VAL A 77 2.45 -9.27 -4.27
N TYR A 78 3.61 -8.79 -4.75
CA TYR A 78 4.85 -9.56 -4.87
C TYR A 78 5.83 -9.42 -3.70
N ARG A 79 5.62 -8.47 -2.77
CA ARG A 79 6.63 -8.10 -1.75
C ARG A 79 6.16 -8.20 -0.30
N ARG A 80 4.88 -8.40 -0.02
CA ARG A 80 4.38 -8.71 1.33
C ARG A 80 3.75 -10.08 1.30
N HIS A 81 4.41 -11.05 1.93
CA HIS A 81 3.85 -12.17 2.71
C HIS A 81 2.42 -12.66 2.44
N LEU A 82 1.98 -12.67 1.18
CA LEU A 82 0.80 -13.40 0.73
C LEU A 82 1.30 -14.81 0.48
N SER A 83 0.68 -15.82 1.10
CA SER A 83 0.93 -17.22 0.72
C SER A 83 0.70 -17.37 -0.78
N GLU A 84 1.36 -18.33 -1.42
CA GLU A 84 1.26 -18.53 -2.88
C GLU A 84 -0.20 -18.55 -3.36
N ASP A 85 -1.11 -19.12 -2.57
CA ASP A 85 -2.55 -19.18 -2.86
C ASP A 85 -3.22 -17.81 -2.97
N GLN A 86 -2.89 -16.88 -2.07
CA GLN A 86 -3.46 -15.54 -2.09
C GLN A 86 -2.90 -14.70 -3.25
N GLN A 87 -1.68 -15.02 -3.72
CA GLN A 87 -1.12 -14.40 -4.92
C GLN A 87 -1.83 -14.89 -6.19
N VAL A 88 -2.20 -16.17 -6.25
CA VAL A 88 -2.96 -16.75 -7.37
C VAL A 88 -4.35 -16.13 -7.45
N GLU A 89 -5.03 -15.98 -6.31
CA GLU A 89 -6.39 -15.43 -6.27
C GLU A 89 -6.45 -13.96 -6.70
N ILE A 90 -5.50 -13.13 -6.22
CA ILE A 90 -5.40 -11.73 -6.65
C ILE A 90 -5.05 -11.63 -8.14
N ARG A 91 -4.16 -12.51 -8.66
CA ARG A 91 -3.85 -12.54 -10.10
C ARG A 91 -5.09 -12.88 -10.93
N GLN A 92 -5.93 -13.80 -10.46
CA GLN A 92 -7.15 -14.19 -11.15
C GLN A 92 -8.17 -13.05 -11.19
N GLN A 93 -8.40 -12.36 -10.06
CA GLN A 93 -9.30 -11.21 -9.99
C GLN A 93 -8.84 -10.04 -10.88
N LEU A 94 -7.52 -9.86 -11.04
CA LEU A 94 -6.96 -8.83 -11.91
C LEU A 94 -7.09 -9.17 -13.41
N ILE A 95 -7.17 -10.45 -13.77
CA ILE A 95 -7.46 -10.90 -15.14
C ILE A 95 -8.93 -10.63 -15.48
N GLU A 96 -9.84 -10.82 -14.52
CA GLU A 96 -11.28 -10.59 -14.69
C GLU A 96 -11.65 -9.11 -14.83
N ILE A 97 -10.92 -8.20 -14.19
CA ILE A 97 -11.11 -6.75 -14.35
C ILE A 97 -10.68 -6.25 -15.75
N ARG A 98 -10.05 -7.11 -16.57
CA ARG A 98 -9.54 -6.78 -17.90
C ARG A 98 -10.47 -7.17 -19.06
N TYR A 99 -11.73 -7.53 -18.79
CA TYR A 99 -12.78 -7.74 -19.80
C TYR A 99 -14.04 -6.91 -19.51
#